data_AF-A0A5J9SKB8-F1
#
_entry.id   AF-A0A5J9SKB8-F1
#
_cell.length_a   1.000
_cell.length_b   1.000
_cell.length_c   1.000
_cell.angle_alpha   90.00
_cell.angle_beta   90.00
_cell.angle_gamma   90.00
#
_symmetry.space_group_name_H-M   'P 1'
#
loop_
_entity.id
_entity.type
_entity.pdbx_description
1 polymer ?
#
loop_
_entity_poly.entity_id
_entity_poly.type
_entity_poly.pdbx_seq_one_letter_code
_entity_poly.pdbx_strand_id
1 'polypeptide(L)'
;MTNTCNLLEEEIRTTPKGPGRAGKDPERINKGMHMKLPIHIFEGKKWPEVPRQAAKLATEASIVLRRHIPVLPRWNKLQHEQDHLSNYIKKVSETCLANQRNHEKVRMYQRTGSRCYVAQAHAVRVKFKDAEPTAVDLFREFHSSRKTGSVSGTDDMEAMMEEPVREGEEPMSPGRAVREVVRASTFLEVVGLQSKKKLRVPVCSRLEALIAELEREKAESRQVEQIVEQQIDALRKQVQEERDSNRPVEAQLEHLRKESARKASMIACLMSNFEGGQVHPSSLTFE
;
A
#
# COMPACT_ATOMS: atom_id res chain seq x y z
N MET A 1 -16.48 32.84 -4.04
CA MET A 1 -15.43 33.77 -4.50
C MET A 1 -14.09 33.14 -4.19
N THR A 2 -13.27 32.82 -5.19
CA THR A 2 -11.97 32.16 -5.02
C THR A 2 -10.91 33.19 -4.66
N ASN A 3 -10.45 33.20 -3.40
CA ASN A 3 -9.33 34.03 -2.99
C ASN A 3 -8.02 33.42 -3.46
N THR A 4 -7.50 33.93 -4.58
CA THR A 4 -6.10 33.75 -4.99
C THR A 4 -5.22 34.64 -4.11
N CYS A 5 -4.45 34.06 -3.20
CA CYS A 5 -3.43 34.79 -2.43
C CYS A 5 -2.29 35.23 -3.36
N ASN A 6 -2.36 36.47 -3.85
CA ASN A 6 -1.19 37.18 -4.37
C ASN A 6 -0.43 37.75 -3.18
N LEU A 7 0.58 37.02 -2.69
CA LEU A 7 1.54 37.55 -1.73
C LEU A 7 2.43 38.56 -2.47
N LEU A 8 2.33 39.81 -2.04
CA LEU A 8 3.00 40.98 -2.59
C LEU A 8 4.52 40.78 -2.67
N GLU A 9 5.08 41.11 -3.83
CA GLU A 9 6.51 41.20 -4.08
C GLU A 9 7.05 42.49 -3.47
N GLU A 10 7.72 42.41 -2.32
CA GLU A 10 8.63 43.45 -1.86
C GLU A 10 10.06 42.90 -1.95
N GLU A 11 10.80 43.40 -2.93
CA GLU A 11 12.11 42.90 -3.35
C GLU A 11 13.22 43.40 -2.42
N ILE A 12 13.50 42.64 -1.35
CA ILE A 12 14.75 42.83 -0.60
C ILE A 12 15.90 42.26 -1.45
N ARG A 13 16.72 43.14 -2.03
CA ARG A 13 17.92 42.79 -2.81
C ARG A 13 18.86 41.90 -1.99
N THR A 14 18.78 40.60 -2.21
CA THR A 14 19.79 39.63 -1.78
C THR A 14 20.41 38.98 -3.01
N THR A 15 21.73 38.85 -2.99
CA THR A 15 22.52 38.36 -4.13
C THR A 15 22.08 36.96 -4.56
N PRO A 16 21.93 36.70 -5.87
CA PRO A 16 21.45 35.42 -6.37
C PRO A 16 22.50 34.33 -6.10
N LYS A 17 22.17 33.36 -5.22
CA LYS A 17 22.96 32.13 -5.09
C LYS A 17 22.73 31.23 -6.32
N GLY A 18 23.81 30.61 -6.81
CA GLY A 18 23.84 29.69 -7.95
C GLY A 18 22.91 28.47 -7.83
N PRO A 19 22.88 27.56 -8.84
CA PRO A 19 21.75 26.68 -9.13
C PRO A 19 21.63 25.53 -8.10
N GLY A 20 21.18 25.86 -6.90
CA GLY A 20 20.79 24.89 -5.89
C GLY A 20 19.49 24.20 -6.29
N ARG A 21 19.26 22.99 -5.77
CA ARG A 21 18.04 22.17 -5.96
C ARG A 21 16.77 22.78 -5.33
N ALA A 22 16.61 24.11 -5.32
CA ALA A 22 15.39 24.75 -4.88
C ALA A 22 14.37 24.71 -6.02
N GLY A 23 13.17 24.17 -5.78
CA GLY A 23 12.08 24.14 -6.78
C GLY A 23 11.95 22.86 -7.60
N LYS A 24 12.98 21.99 -7.66
CA LYS A 24 12.98 20.80 -8.54
C LYS A 24 11.80 19.85 -8.33
N ASP A 25 11.40 19.60 -7.08
CA ASP A 25 10.25 18.71 -6.81
C ASP A 25 8.90 19.35 -7.18
N PRO A 26 8.60 20.62 -6.82
CA PRO A 26 7.46 21.36 -7.36
C PRO A 26 7.43 21.44 -8.89
N GLU A 27 8.57 21.68 -9.52
CA GLU A 27 8.71 21.71 -10.97
C GLU A 27 8.46 20.34 -11.59
N ARG A 28 8.89 19.25 -10.93
CA ARG A 28 8.60 17.87 -11.37
C ARG A 28 7.10 17.56 -11.29
N ILE A 29 6.43 18.01 -10.24
CA ILE A 29 4.97 17.86 -10.06
C ILE A 29 4.21 18.66 -11.13
N ASN A 30 4.59 19.91 -11.39
CA ASN A 30 3.94 20.73 -12.41
C ASN A 30 4.24 20.23 -13.84
N LYS A 31 5.47 19.76 -14.13
CA LYS A 31 5.85 19.19 -15.44
C LYS A 31 5.10 17.91 -15.77
N GLY A 32 4.90 17.01 -14.81
CA GLY A 32 4.17 15.76 -15.02
C GLY A 32 2.68 15.95 -15.32
N MET A 33 2.11 17.12 -15.02
CA MET A 33 0.69 17.42 -15.25
C MET A 33 0.44 18.39 -16.43
N HIS A 34 1.49 18.93 -17.07
CA HIS A 34 1.42 20.00 -18.08
C HIS A 34 0.61 21.25 -17.64
N MET A 35 0.35 21.41 -16.33
CA MET A 35 -0.42 22.52 -15.75
C MET A 35 0.00 22.78 -14.29
N LYS A 36 -0.12 24.03 -13.83
CA LYS A 36 0.20 24.40 -12.44
C LYS A 36 -0.87 23.85 -11.50
N LEU A 37 -0.50 22.92 -10.61
CA LEU A 37 -1.45 22.34 -9.64
C LEU A 37 -2.05 23.45 -8.76
N PRO A 38 -3.37 23.67 -8.75
CA PRO A 38 -4.00 24.69 -7.91
C PRO A 38 -4.01 24.25 -6.43
N ILE A 39 -3.79 25.19 -5.53
CA ILE A 39 -3.95 25.00 -4.07
C ILE A 39 -5.30 25.60 -3.68
N HIS A 40 -6.21 24.78 -3.18
CA HIS A 40 -7.51 25.24 -2.68
C HIS A 40 -7.56 25.08 -1.17
N ILE A 41 -7.87 26.16 -0.46
CA ILE A 41 -8.05 26.16 1.00
C ILE A 41 -9.47 26.64 1.25
N PHE A 42 -10.29 25.77 1.87
CA PHE A 42 -11.65 26.13 2.25
C PHE A 42 -11.65 27.19 3.36
N GLU A 43 -12.64 28.07 3.35
CA GLU A 43 -12.79 29.12 4.35
C GLU A 43 -12.85 28.54 5.77
N GLY A 44 -12.12 29.16 6.70
CA GLY A 44 -11.98 28.67 8.08
C GLY A 44 -10.97 27.53 8.27
N LYS A 45 -10.34 26.99 7.22
CA LYS A 45 -9.28 25.98 7.33
C LYS A 45 -7.90 26.61 7.19
N LYS A 46 -6.92 26.08 7.94
CA LYS A 46 -5.51 26.51 7.86
C LYS A 46 -4.71 25.77 6.76
N TRP A 47 -5.22 24.65 6.26
CA TRP A 47 -4.50 23.76 5.35
C TRP A 47 -5.44 23.16 4.29
N PRO A 48 -4.94 22.85 3.08
CA PRO A 48 -5.67 22.06 2.09
C PRO A 48 -5.97 20.66 2.62
N GLU A 49 -7.16 20.13 2.33
CA GLU A 49 -7.54 18.77 2.72
C GLU A 49 -6.91 17.71 1.81
N VAL A 50 -6.70 18.05 0.54
CA VAL A 50 -6.07 17.15 -0.42
C VAL A 50 -4.56 17.04 -0.11
N PRO A 51 -4.03 15.83 0.19
CA PRO A 51 -2.64 15.65 0.60
C PRO A 51 -1.62 16.21 -0.40
N ARG A 52 -1.93 16.09 -1.71
CA ARG A 52 -1.08 16.61 -2.80
C ARG A 52 -1.00 18.14 -2.80
N GLN A 53 -2.10 18.83 -2.49
CA GLN A 53 -2.13 20.30 -2.38
C GLN A 53 -1.42 20.77 -1.11
N ALA A 54 -1.59 20.06 0.00
CA ALA A 54 -0.89 20.33 1.26
C ALA A 54 0.63 20.19 1.10
N ALA A 55 1.10 19.12 0.43
CA ALA A 55 2.51 18.93 0.12
C ALA A 55 3.07 20.06 -0.77
N LYS A 56 2.29 20.50 -1.77
CA LYS A 56 2.67 21.64 -2.61
C LYS A 56 2.77 22.93 -1.80
N LEU A 57 1.75 23.26 -1.01
CA LEU A 57 1.75 24.43 -0.13
C LEU A 57 2.94 24.42 0.83
N ALA A 58 3.22 23.29 1.48
CA ALA A 58 4.37 23.14 2.37
C ALA A 58 5.69 23.39 1.64
N THR A 59 5.80 22.90 0.40
CA THR A 59 7.02 23.08 -0.40
C THR A 59 7.19 24.54 -0.85
N GLU A 60 6.15 25.17 -1.38
CA GLU A 60 6.17 26.59 -1.77
C GLU A 60 6.43 27.50 -0.56
N ALA A 61 5.73 27.28 0.55
CA ALA A 61 5.97 28.00 1.80
C ALA A 61 7.40 27.81 2.31
N SER A 62 7.95 26.59 2.24
CA SER A 62 9.34 26.34 2.64
C SER A 62 10.35 27.06 1.74
N ILE A 63 10.06 27.25 0.45
CA ILE A 63 10.92 28.02 -0.46
C ILE A 63 10.85 29.51 -0.10
N VAL A 64 9.65 30.06 0.11
CA VAL A 64 9.45 31.45 0.53
C VAL A 64 10.14 31.72 1.87
N LEU A 65 9.95 30.84 2.86
CA LEU A 65 10.61 30.95 4.15
C LEU A 65 12.13 30.91 4.01
N ARG A 66 12.69 30.03 3.16
CA ARG A 66 14.16 29.98 2.92
C ARG A 66 14.70 31.22 2.20
N ARG A 67 13.88 31.96 1.46
CA ARG A 67 14.26 33.24 0.84
C ARG A 67 14.33 34.38 1.87
N HIS A 68 13.45 34.35 2.88
CA HIS A 68 13.35 35.41 3.88
C HIS A 68 14.09 35.10 5.19
N ILE A 69 14.38 33.83 5.48
CA ILE A 69 15.14 33.40 6.65
C ILE A 69 16.57 33.11 6.20
N PRO A 70 17.57 33.95 6.57
CA PRO A 70 18.95 33.74 6.18
C PRO A 70 19.48 32.46 6.80
N VAL A 71 19.70 31.43 5.97
CA VAL A 71 20.53 30.27 6.35
C VAL A 71 21.98 30.67 6.15
N LEU A 72 22.63 31.08 7.25
CA LEU A 72 24.00 31.57 7.21
C LEU A 72 24.99 30.40 6.97
N PRO A 73 25.95 30.55 6.05
CA PRO A 73 26.92 29.48 5.74
C PRO A 73 27.90 29.14 6.88
N ARG A 74 27.99 29.99 7.90
CA ARG A 74 28.92 29.86 9.03
C ARG A 74 28.26 30.45 10.28
N TRP A 75 28.37 29.76 11.42
CA TRP A 75 27.73 30.15 12.68
C TRP A 75 28.19 31.53 13.18
N ASN A 76 29.44 31.91 12.89
CA ASN A 76 30.05 33.17 13.30
C ASN A 76 29.35 34.40 12.69
N LYS A 77 28.62 34.24 11.58
CA LYS A 77 27.85 35.34 10.96
C LYS A 77 26.55 35.64 11.69
N LEU A 78 26.05 34.72 12.51
CA LEU A 78 24.89 34.96 13.37
C LEU A 78 25.20 36.02 14.44
N GLN A 79 26.47 36.19 14.80
CA GLN A 79 26.89 37.15 15.83
C GLN A 79 26.74 38.62 15.38
N HIS A 80 26.63 38.88 14.07
CA HIS A 80 26.44 40.24 13.53
C HIS A 80 24.95 40.63 13.38
N GLU A 81 24.04 39.68 13.57
CA GLU A 81 22.59 39.88 13.57
C GLU A 81 22.03 39.52 14.96
N GLN A 82 22.48 40.28 15.96
CA GLN A 82 22.26 40.04 17.39
C GLN A 82 20.79 39.71 17.73
N ASP A 83 19.84 40.42 17.11
CA ASP A 83 18.40 40.26 17.36
C ASP A 83 17.84 38.96 16.76
N HIS A 84 18.28 38.56 15.56
CA HIS A 84 17.86 37.31 14.93
C HIS A 84 18.44 36.09 15.67
N LEU A 85 19.71 36.17 16.08
CA LEU A 85 20.35 35.14 16.88
C LEU A 85 19.70 35.03 18.26
N SER A 86 19.43 36.14 18.92
CA SER A 86 18.75 36.17 20.24
C SER A 86 17.35 35.56 20.17
N ASN A 87 16.55 35.95 19.17
CA ASN A 87 15.22 35.39 18.95
C ASN A 87 15.26 33.88 18.64
N TYR A 88 16.20 33.43 17.81
CA TYR A 88 16.39 32.01 17.51
C TYR A 88 16.81 31.21 18.74
N ILE A 89 17.83 31.67 19.47
CA ILE A 89 18.31 31.03 20.71
C ILE A 89 17.19 30.94 21.74
N LYS A 90 16.43 32.02 21.94
CA LYS A 90 15.28 32.04 22.86
C LYS A 90 14.27 30.96 22.50
N LYS A 91 13.86 30.88 21.23
CA LYS A 91 12.88 29.89 20.76
C LYS A 91 13.37 28.44 20.89
N VAL A 92 14.65 28.20 20.58
CA VAL A 92 15.28 26.89 20.77
C VAL A 92 15.32 26.53 22.25
N SER A 93 15.74 27.47 23.12
CA SER A 93 15.80 27.29 24.58
C SER A 93 14.43 26.97 25.18
N GLU A 94 13.39 27.72 24.81
CA GLU A 94 12.01 27.45 25.25
C GLU A 94 11.55 26.04 24.84
N THR A 95 11.89 25.62 23.62
CA THR A 95 11.57 24.27 23.12
C THR A 95 12.35 23.19 23.90
N CYS A 96 13.63 23.41 24.16
CA CYS A 96 14.47 22.51 24.96
C CYS A 96 13.93 22.34 26.39
N LEU A 97 13.56 23.44 27.05
CA LEU A 97 12.96 23.41 28.39
C LEU A 97 11.60 22.70 28.40
N ALA A 98 10.76 22.93 27.39
CA ALA A 98 9.51 22.19 27.25
C ALA A 98 9.74 20.69 27.05
N ASN A 99 10.70 20.32 26.20
CA ASN A 99 11.07 18.93 25.97
C ASN A 99 11.66 18.26 27.21
N GLN A 100 12.46 18.98 27.99
CA GLN A 100 12.99 18.50 29.27
C GLN A 100 11.86 18.22 30.26
N ARG A 101 10.94 19.16 30.46
CA ARG A 101 9.75 18.96 31.32
C ARG A 101 8.89 17.80 30.84
N ASN A 102 8.81 17.57 29.53
CA ASN A 102 8.09 16.43 28.98
C ASN A 102 8.85 15.11 29.23
N HIS A 103 10.17 15.12 29.11
CA HIS A 103 11.02 13.96 29.37
C HIS A 103 10.98 13.54 30.86
N GLU A 104 10.94 14.51 31.78
CA GLU A 104 10.75 14.25 33.22
C GLU A 104 9.41 13.58 33.54
N LYS A 105 8.40 13.73 32.67
CA LYS A 105 7.09 13.07 32.81
C LYS A 105 7.05 11.69 32.16
N VAL A 106 8.08 11.27 31.43
CA VAL A 106 8.13 9.94 30.81
C VAL A 106 8.41 8.91 31.90
N ARG A 107 7.36 8.16 32.27
CA ARG A 107 7.47 7.09 33.26
C ARG A 107 8.07 5.80 32.68
N MET A 108 7.82 5.54 31.40
CA MET A 108 8.18 4.30 30.72
C MET A 108 8.76 4.60 29.34
N TYR A 109 9.94 4.06 29.06
CA TYR A 109 10.65 4.29 27.80
C TYR A 109 10.26 3.27 26.73
N GLN A 110 9.87 3.77 25.57
CA GLN A 110 9.66 2.97 24.37
C GLN A 110 10.99 2.38 23.86
N ARG A 111 10.97 1.11 23.45
CA ARG A 111 12.12 0.34 22.94
C ARG A 111 11.92 -0.18 21.51
N THR A 112 11.09 0.50 20.73
CA THR A 112 10.79 0.12 19.32
C THR A 112 11.77 0.69 18.30
N GLY A 113 12.84 1.36 18.75
CA GLY A 113 13.82 2.03 17.88
C GLY A 113 13.19 3.17 17.09
N SER A 114 13.45 3.22 15.78
CA SER A 114 12.89 4.24 14.88
C SER A 114 11.42 4.02 14.50
N ARG A 115 10.83 2.88 14.87
CA ARG A 115 9.44 2.57 14.54
C ARG A 115 8.50 3.21 15.54
N CYS A 116 7.45 3.86 15.05
CA CYS A 116 6.34 4.27 15.90
C CYS A 116 5.55 3.06 16.42
N TYR A 117 4.73 3.25 17.44
CA TYR A 117 3.91 2.18 18.02
C TYR A 117 2.99 1.49 17.01
N VAL A 118 2.40 2.23 16.07
CA VAL A 118 1.54 1.66 15.02
C VAL A 118 2.32 0.72 14.11
N ALA A 119 3.49 1.15 13.63
CA ALA A 119 4.34 0.34 12.77
C ALA A 119 4.90 -0.88 13.51
N GLN A 120 5.28 -0.72 14.79
CA GLN A 120 5.74 -1.83 15.59
C GLN A 120 4.60 -2.82 15.88
N ALA A 121 3.38 -2.36 16.18
CA ALA A 121 2.22 -3.24 16.40
C ALA A 121 1.97 -4.14 15.19
N HIS A 122 2.03 -3.57 13.98
CA HIS A 122 1.92 -4.35 12.75
C HIS A 122 3.05 -5.37 12.62
N ALA A 123 4.30 -4.96 12.85
CA ALA A 123 5.45 -5.87 12.78
C ALA A 123 5.35 -7.02 13.80
N VAL A 124 4.78 -6.75 14.98
CA VAL A 124 4.58 -7.75 16.03
C VAL A 124 3.45 -8.69 15.66
N ARG A 125 2.30 -8.18 15.22
CA ARG A 125 1.17 -9.01 14.74
C ARG A 125 1.56 -9.97 13.62
N VAL A 126 2.49 -9.59 12.74
CA VAL A 126 3.04 -10.51 11.73
C VAL A 126 3.83 -11.68 12.34
N LYS A 127 4.46 -11.50 13.51
CA LYS A 127 5.15 -12.60 14.22
C LYS A 127 4.16 -13.55 14.88
N PHE A 128 3.04 -13.02 15.38
CA PHE A 128 1.97 -13.78 16.03
C PHE A 128 1.01 -14.30 14.95
N LYS A 129 1.36 -15.42 14.31
CA LYS A 129 0.62 -15.97 13.17
C LYS A 129 -0.81 -16.40 13.50
N ASP A 130 -1.01 -17.02 14.67
CA ASP A 130 -2.23 -17.79 14.97
C ASP A 130 -3.06 -17.25 16.16
N ALA A 131 -2.54 -16.26 16.90
CA ALA A 131 -3.23 -15.67 18.06
C ALA A 131 -3.03 -14.15 18.09
N GLU A 132 -4.10 -13.37 18.29
CA GLU A 132 -3.99 -11.91 18.39
C GLU A 132 -3.21 -11.53 19.67
N PRO A 133 -2.11 -10.75 19.57
CA PRO A 133 -1.30 -10.42 20.73
C PRO A 133 -2.10 -9.57 21.72
N THR A 134 -2.02 -9.96 22.99
CA THR A 134 -2.69 -9.30 24.10
C THR A 134 -2.13 -7.89 24.33
N ALA A 135 -2.88 -7.02 25.01
CA ALA A 135 -2.39 -5.71 25.45
C ALA A 135 -1.06 -5.80 26.22
N VAL A 136 -0.92 -6.79 27.10
CA VAL A 136 0.31 -7.05 27.87
C VAL A 136 1.44 -7.54 26.95
N ASP A 137 1.15 -8.38 25.95
CA ASP A 137 2.16 -8.86 24.99
C ASP A 137 2.74 -7.72 24.15
N LEU A 138 1.86 -6.86 23.63
CA LEU A 138 2.26 -5.66 22.89
C LEU A 138 3.04 -4.71 23.79
N PHE A 139 2.58 -4.49 25.02
CA PHE A 139 3.27 -3.64 25.98
C PHE A 139 4.67 -4.16 26.30
N ARG A 140 4.79 -5.46 26.58
CA ARG A 140 6.06 -6.16 26.83
C ARG A 140 7.01 -5.97 25.65
N GLU A 141 6.62 -6.34 24.44
CA GLU A 141 7.46 -6.23 23.24
C GLU A 141 7.89 -4.77 22.94
N PHE A 142 7.09 -3.79 23.34
CA PHE A 142 7.36 -2.38 23.05
C PHE A 142 8.28 -1.70 24.06
N HIS A 143 8.35 -2.22 25.28
CA HIS A 143 9.13 -1.64 26.38
C HIS A 143 10.27 -2.55 26.85
N SER A 144 10.34 -3.79 26.34
CA SER A 144 11.44 -4.72 26.57
C SER A 144 12.71 -4.27 25.87
N SER A 145 13.84 -4.39 26.56
CA SER A 145 15.17 -4.32 25.95
C SER A 145 15.73 -5.73 25.79
N ARG A 146 16.19 -6.07 24.58
CA ARG A 146 16.85 -7.37 24.31
C ARG A 146 18.11 -7.60 25.14
N LYS A 147 18.73 -6.54 25.66
CA LYS A 147 19.97 -6.63 26.44
C LYS A 147 19.74 -6.88 27.93
N THR A 148 18.63 -6.43 28.49
CA THR A 148 18.40 -6.45 29.94
C THR A 148 17.32 -7.43 30.37
N GLY A 149 16.52 -7.97 29.44
CA GLY A 149 15.51 -9.01 29.70
C GLY A 149 14.32 -8.57 30.57
N SER A 150 14.52 -7.60 31.45
CA SER A 150 13.53 -7.04 32.34
C SER A 150 12.79 -5.87 31.68
N VAL A 151 11.48 -5.88 31.87
CA VAL A 151 10.55 -4.85 31.43
C VAL A 151 10.02 -4.16 32.67
N SER A 152 10.19 -2.84 32.78
CA SER A 152 9.58 -2.09 33.87
C SER A 152 8.05 -2.18 33.76
N GLY A 153 7.40 -2.84 34.72
CA GLY A 153 5.94 -2.82 34.89
C GLY A 153 5.15 -3.93 34.21
N THR A 154 5.76 -4.91 33.54
CA THR A 154 4.99 -6.11 33.11
C THR A 154 4.71 -7.05 34.27
N ASP A 155 5.65 -7.14 35.21
CA ASP A 155 5.55 -8.02 36.38
C ASP A 155 4.40 -7.53 37.28
N ASP A 156 4.23 -6.22 37.39
CA ASP A 156 3.07 -5.60 38.06
C ASP A 156 1.74 -5.94 37.35
N MET A 157 1.72 -5.93 36.01
CA MET A 157 0.52 -6.30 35.24
C MET A 157 0.17 -7.78 35.42
N GLU A 158 1.19 -8.64 35.46
CA GLU A 158 1.06 -10.09 35.64
C GLU A 158 0.56 -10.42 37.06
N ALA A 159 1.15 -9.80 38.08
CA ALA A 159 0.70 -9.93 39.46
C ALA A 159 -0.77 -9.49 39.65
N MET A 160 -1.18 -8.36 39.05
CA MET A 160 -2.58 -7.91 39.09
C MET A 160 -3.56 -8.88 38.41
N MET A 161 -3.08 -9.70 37.47
CA MET A 161 -3.88 -10.71 36.77
C MET A 161 -3.92 -12.06 37.50
N GLU A 162 -2.91 -12.36 38.32
CA GLU A 162 -2.82 -13.59 39.12
C GLU A 162 -3.53 -13.47 40.49
N GLU A 163 -3.87 -12.25 40.94
CA GLU A 163 -4.62 -12.06 42.19
C GLU A 163 -5.97 -12.80 42.18
N PRO A 164 -6.27 -13.61 43.21
CA PRO A 164 -7.50 -14.38 43.26
C PRO A 164 -8.70 -13.43 43.35
N VAL A 165 -9.60 -13.59 42.38
CA VAL A 165 -10.81 -12.78 42.24
C VAL A 165 -11.80 -13.12 43.36
N ARG A 166 -12.34 -12.11 44.05
CA ARG A 166 -13.39 -12.32 45.05
C ARG A 166 -14.64 -12.89 44.36
N GLU A 167 -15.34 -13.80 45.04
CA GLU A 167 -16.53 -14.46 44.50
C GLU A 167 -17.58 -13.43 44.05
N GLY A 168 -17.77 -13.33 42.73
CA GLY A 168 -18.69 -12.38 42.08
C GLY A 168 -18.04 -11.22 41.31
N GLU A 169 -16.72 -11.01 41.37
CA GLU A 169 -16.03 -10.00 40.55
C GLU A 169 -15.53 -10.56 39.21
N GLU A 170 -15.38 -9.68 38.21
CA GLU A 170 -14.80 -10.04 36.91
C GLU A 170 -13.25 -10.02 37.00
N PRO A 171 -12.56 -11.05 36.48
CA PRO A 171 -11.10 -11.11 36.52
C PRO A 171 -10.43 -9.90 35.86
N MET A 172 -9.26 -9.51 36.37
CA MET A 172 -8.47 -8.42 35.83
C MET A 172 -8.11 -8.71 34.36
N SER A 173 -8.64 -7.91 33.43
CA SER A 173 -8.30 -8.07 32.01
C SER A 173 -6.92 -7.46 31.67
N PRO A 174 -6.21 -7.98 30.66
CA PRO A 174 -4.89 -7.46 30.28
C PRO A 174 -4.91 -5.98 29.88
N GLY A 175 -5.98 -5.52 29.22
CA GLY A 175 -6.16 -4.10 28.88
C GLY A 175 -6.39 -3.22 30.12
N ARG A 176 -7.04 -3.76 31.15
CA ARG A 176 -7.25 -3.07 32.44
C ARG A 176 -5.93 -2.99 33.23
N ALA A 177 -5.17 -4.07 33.29
CA ALA A 177 -3.85 -4.11 33.92
C ALA A 177 -2.89 -3.07 33.29
N VAL A 178 -2.82 -3.01 31.95
CA VAL A 178 -2.00 -2.00 31.23
C VAL A 178 -2.45 -0.57 31.57
N ARG A 179 -3.77 -0.32 31.66
CA ARG A 179 -4.28 1.01 31.99
C ARG A 179 -3.92 1.43 33.42
N GLU A 180 -3.96 0.50 34.36
CA GLU A 180 -3.65 0.76 35.77
C GLU A 180 -2.17 1.07 35.99
N VAL A 181 -1.27 0.30 35.36
CA VAL A 181 0.18 0.50 35.48
C VAL A 181 0.64 1.77 34.76
N VAL A 182 0.23 1.95 33.49
CA VAL A 182 0.74 3.06 32.67
C VAL A 182 0.09 4.39 33.07
N ARG A 183 -1.17 4.37 33.55
CA ARG A 183 -2.01 5.52 33.95
C ARG A 183 -2.16 6.61 32.88
N ALA A 184 -3.40 6.98 32.56
CA ALA A 184 -3.70 8.07 31.62
C ALA A 184 -3.00 7.94 30.24
N SER A 185 -2.77 6.71 29.78
CA SER A 185 -2.08 6.46 28.51
C SER A 185 -3.06 6.29 27.35
N THR A 186 -2.69 6.80 26.18
CA THR A 186 -3.37 6.52 24.89
C THR A 186 -2.84 5.24 24.24
N PHE A 187 -2.05 4.44 24.98
CA PHE A 187 -1.35 3.27 24.45
C PHE A 187 -2.30 2.32 23.73
N LEU A 188 -3.38 1.90 24.41
CA LEU A 188 -4.37 0.96 23.86
C LEU A 188 -5.04 1.49 22.59
N GLU A 189 -5.27 2.80 22.49
CA GLU A 189 -5.81 3.41 21.27
C GLU A 189 -4.79 3.38 20.13
N VAL A 190 -3.53 3.71 20.43
CA VAL A 190 -2.45 3.76 19.43
C VAL A 190 -2.11 2.37 18.90
N VAL A 191 -2.18 1.34 19.75
CA VAL A 191 -1.96 -0.06 19.32
C VAL A 191 -3.19 -0.71 18.70
N GLY A 192 -4.31 0.02 18.60
CA GLY A 192 -5.53 -0.45 17.96
C GLY A 192 -6.35 -1.45 18.79
N LEU A 193 -6.14 -1.50 20.10
CA LEU A 193 -6.91 -2.32 21.05
C LEU A 193 -8.08 -1.57 21.70
N GLN A 194 -8.15 -0.25 21.50
CA GLN A 194 -9.34 0.53 21.86
C GLN A 194 -9.72 1.52 20.76
N SER A 195 -11.02 1.67 20.57
CA SER A 195 -11.57 2.73 19.74
C SER A 195 -11.44 4.07 20.46
N LYS A 196 -10.95 5.09 19.75
CA LYS A 196 -11.00 6.47 20.26
C LYS A 196 -12.44 6.80 20.59
N LYS A 197 -12.72 7.35 21.78
CA LYS A 197 -14.03 7.96 22.09
C LYS A 197 -14.25 9.13 21.13
N LYS A 198 -14.84 8.87 19.97
CA LYS A 198 -15.12 9.90 18.97
C LYS A 198 -16.19 10.83 19.54
N LEU A 199 -15.92 12.13 19.57
CA LEU A 199 -17.01 13.10 19.38
C LEU A 199 -17.75 12.64 18.11
N ARG A 200 -19.05 12.32 18.22
CA ARG A 200 -19.88 11.87 17.10
C ARG A 200 -19.77 12.87 15.96
N VAL A 201 -19.03 12.53 14.92
CA VAL A 201 -19.04 13.19 13.61
C VAL A 201 -19.34 12.10 12.56
N PRO A 202 -20.18 12.36 11.54
CA PRO A 202 -20.89 11.34 10.76
C PRO A 202 -20.06 10.60 9.71
N VAL A 203 -18.73 10.60 9.81
CA VAL A 203 -17.83 9.98 8.82
C VAL A 203 -17.85 8.44 8.94
N CYS A 204 -18.26 7.89 10.09
CA CYS A 204 -18.28 6.44 10.35
C CYS A 204 -19.33 5.71 9.49
N SER A 205 -20.53 6.27 9.33
CA SER A 205 -21.62 5.58 8.61
C SER A 205 -21.32 5.38 7.12
N ARG A 206 -20.65 6.35 6.48
CA ARG A 206 -20.25 6.24 5.07
C ARG A 206 -19.16 5.19 4.86
N LEU A 207 -18.23 5.05 5.81
CA LEU A 207 -17.19 4.03 5.75
C LEU A 207 -17.77 2.63 6.01
N GLU A 208 -18.65 2.50 6.99
CA GLU A 208 -19.35 1.25 7.30
C GLU A 208 -20.22 0.79 6.12
N ALA A 209 -20.93 1.71 5.45
CA ALA A 209 -21.69 1.42 4.24
C ALA A 209 -20.79 0.92 3.09
N LEU A 210 -19.64 1.56 2.86
CA LEU A 210 -18.68 1.13 1.84
C LEU A 210 -18.06 -0.24 2.14
N ILE A 211 -17.82 -0.56 3.42
CA ILE A 211 -17.33 -1.88 3.83
C ILE A 211 -18.39 -2.95 3.56
N ALA A 212 -19.64 -2.70 3.96
CA ALA A 212 -20.75 -3.62 3.70
C ALA A 212 -21.00 -3.84 2.20
N GLU A 213 -20.88 -2.77 1.40
CA GLU A 213 -21.01 -2.84 -0.05
C GLU A 213 -19.88 -3.67 -0.69
N LEU A 214 -18.63 -3.47 -0.26
CA LEU A 214 -17.49 -4.24 -0.72
C LEU A 214 -17.59 -5.73 -0.35
N GLU A 215 -18.11 -6.04 0.85
CA GLU A 215 -18.32 -7.42 1.28
C GLU A 215 -19.41 -8.14 0.47
N ARG A 216 -20.49 -7.43 0.14
CA ARG A 216 -21.55 -7.91 -0.73
C ARG A 216 -21.05 -8.15 -2.15
N GLU A 217 -20.32 -7.20 -2.74
CA GLU A 217 -19.76 -7.35 -4.09
C GLU A 217 -18.77 -8.53 -4.15
N LYS A 218 -17.97 -8.75 -3.11
CA LYS A 218 -17.12 -9.95 -3.00
C LYS A 218 -17.93 -11.24 -2.89
N ALA A 219 -19.08 -11.24 -2.22
CA ALA A 219 -19.94 -12.41 -2.14
C ALA A 219 -20.58 -12.73 -3.50
N GLU A 220 -21.07 -11.70 -4.20
CA GLU A 220 -21.62 -11.82 -5.55
C GLU A 220 -20.56 -12.29 -6.55
N SER A 221 -19.34 -11.74 -6.47
CA SER A 221 -18.23 -12.14 -7.34
C SER A 221 -17.84 -13.61 -7.16
N ARG A 222 -17.83 -14.13 -5.92
CA ARG A 222 -17.61 -15.57 -5.66
C ARG A 222 -18.72 -16.45 -6.22
N GLN A 223 -19.98 -15.99 -6.16
CA GLN A 223 -21.09 -16.71 -6.75
C GLN A 223 -20.97 -16.76 -8.28
N VAL A 224 -20.62 -15.65 -8.92
CA VAL A 224 -20.38 -15.60 -10.38
C VAL A 224 -19.24 -16.52 -10.77
N GLU A 225 -18.14 -16.50 -10.03
CA GLU A 225 -16.98 -17.39 -10.27
C GLU A 225 -17.39 -18.86 -10.23
N GLN A 226 -18.16 -19.27 -9.22
CA GLN A 226 -18.67 -20.64 -9.11
C GLN A 226 -19.61 -21.02 -10.26
N ILE A 227 -20.47 -20.11 -10.72
CA ILE A 227 -21.35 -20.33 -11.87
C ILE A 227 -20.53 -20.50 -13.15
N VAL A 228 -19.52 -19.65 -13.36
CA VAL A 228 -18.65 -19.72 -14.54
C VAL A 228 -17.84 -21.01 -14.55
N GLU A 229 -17.30 -21.45 -13.41
CA GLU A 229 -16.63 -22.74 -13.30
C GLU A 229 -17.54 -23.90 -13.68
N GLN A 230 -18.78 -23.92 -13.14
CA GLN A 230 -19.77 -24.95 -13.50
C GLN A 230 -20.10 -24.95 -15.00
N GLN A 231 -20.23 -23.78 -15.62
CA GLN A 231 -20.48 -23.67 -17.06
C GLN A 231 -19.29 -24.16 -17.88
N ILE A 232 -18.06 -23.84 -17.48
CA ILE A 232 -16.84 -24.32 -18.14
C ILE A 232 -16.76 -25.85 -18.06
N ASP A 233 -17.03 -26.44 -16.90
CA ASP A 233 -16.99 -27.89 -16.72
C ASP A 233 -18.08 -28.60 -17.54
N ALA A 234 -19.29 -28.05 -17.57
CA ALA A 234 -20.37 -28.57 -18.42
C ALA A 234 -20.00 -28.52 -19.91
N LEU A 235 -19.42 -27.41 -20.37
CA LEU A 235 -19.01 -27.26 -21.76
C LEU A 235 -17.85 -28.20 -22.12
N ARG A 236 -16.86 -28.35 -21.23
CA ARG A 236 -15.76 -29.32 -21.41
C ARG A 236 -16.29 -30.75 -21.57
N LYS A 237 -17.30 -31.11 -20.77
CA LYS A 237 -17.95 -32.42 -20.86
C LYS A 237 -18.64 -32.61 -22.21
N GLN A 238 -19.43 -31.63 -22.66
CA GLN A 238 -20.08 -31.67 -23.97
C GLN A 238 -19.08 -31.80 -25.13
N VAL A 239 -18.00 -31.02 -25.12
CA VAL A 239 -16.96 -31.09 -26.15
C VAL A 239 -16.28 -32.47 -26.17
N GLN A 240 -16.06 -33.08 -25.00
CA GLN A 240 -15.48 -34.41 -24.92
C GLN A 240 -16.46 -35.48 -25.43
N GLU A 241 -17.74 -35.39 -25.06
CA GLU A 241 -18.81 -36.28 -25.53
C GLU A 241 -18.97 -36.19 -27.06
N GLU A 242 -18.99 -34.98 -27.64
CA GLU A 242 -19.02 -34.79 -29.10
C GLU A 242 -17.78 -35.37 -29.78
N ARG A 243 -16.59 -35.15 -29.20
CA ARG A 243 -15.34 -35.69 -29.75
C ARG A 243 -15.33 -37.20 -29.77
N ASP A 244 -15.83 -37.84 -28.71
CA ASP A 244 -15.90 -39.30 -28.64
C ASP A 244 -16.98 -39.86 -29.59
N SER A 245 -18.09 -39.14 -29.78
CA SER A 245 -19.13 -39.46 -30.78
C SER A 245 -18.63 -39.33 -32.22
N ASN A 246 -17.79 -38.34 -32.53
CA ASN A 246 -17.23 -38.13 -33.87
C ASN A 246 -16.07 -39.07 -34.22
N ARG A 247 -15.40 -39.67 -33.23
CA ARG A 247 -14.27 -40.60 -33.42
C ARG A 247 -14.55 -41.73 -34.43
N PRO A 248 -15.68 -42.47 -34.40
CA PRO A 248 -15.98 -43.49 -35.40
C PRO A 248 -16.19 -42.92 -36.82
N VAL A 249 -16.77 -41.72 -36.93
CA VAL A 249 -17.00 -41.06 -38.23
C VAL A 249 -15.65 -40.67 -38.85
N GLU A 250 -14.74 -40.11 -38.05
CA GLU A 250 -13.37 -39.80 -38.48
C GLU A 250 -12.61 -41.05 -38.92
N ALA A 251 -12.73 -42.16 -38.18
CA ALA A 251 -12.10 -43.43 -38.53
C ALA A 251 -12.62 -44.00 -39.86
N GLN A 252 -13.92 -43.90 -40.13
CA GLN A 252 -14.50 -44.31 -41.41
C GLN A 252 -14.02 -43.43 -42.57
N LEU A 253 -13.95 -42.11 -42.35
CA LEU A 253 -13.46 -41.17 -43.37
C LEU A 253 -11.99 -41.42 -43.71
N GLU A 254 -11.18 -41.78 -42.72
CA GLU A 254 -9.77 -42.15 -42.90
C GLU A 254 -9.62 -43.47 -43.68
N HIS A 255 -10.44 -44.47 -43.37
CA HIS A 255 -10.50 -45.72 -44.11
C HIS A 255 -10.82 -45.48 -45.59
N LEU A 256 -11.88 -44.71 -45.88
CA LEU A 256 -12.27 -44.37 -47.25
C LEU A 256 -11.18 -43.58 -47.98
N ARG A 257 -10.49 -42.66 -47.30
CA ARG A 257 -9.32 -41.95 -47.85
C ARG A 257 -8.21 -42.91 -48.23
N LYS A 258 -7.86 -43.88 -47.38
CA LYS A 258 -6.84 -44.89 -47.67
C LYS A 258 -7.23 -45.77 -48.85
N GLU A 259 -8.48 -46.21 -48.91
CA GLU A 259 -8.97 -46.98 -50.06
C GLU A 259 -8.91 -46.18 -51.36
N SER A 260 -9.34 -44.92 -51.34
CA SER A 260 -9.24 -44.02 -52.49
C SER A 260 -7.80 -43.83 -52.94
N ALA A 261 -6.87 -43.61 -51.99
CA ALA A 261 -5.44 -43.48 -52.29
C ALA A 261 -4.85 -44.78 -52.89
N ARG A 262 -5.24 -45.96 -52.37
CA ARG A 262 -4.84 -47.25 -52.95
C ARG A 262 -5.35 -47.42 -54.38
N LYS A 263 -6.62 -47.10 -54.63
CA LYS A 263 -7.21 -47.14 -55.96
C LYS A 263 -6.48 -46.19 -56.92
N ALA A 264 -6.21 -44.95 -56.48
CA ALA A 264 -5.45 -43.98 -57.28
C ALA A 264 -4.02 -44.46 -57.60
N SER A 265 -3.33 -45.07 -56.63
CA SER A 265 -1.99 -45.64 -56.84
C SER A 265 -2.00 -46.82 -57.83
N MET A 266 -3.02 -47.69 -57.76
CA MET A 266 -3.18 -48.79 -58.71
C MET A 266 -3.41 -48.28 -60.13
N ILE A 267 -4.25 -47.25 -60.30
CA ILE A 267 -4.47 -46.60 -61.60
C ILE A 267 -3.15 -46.02 -62.13
N ALA A 268 -2.39 -45.29 -61.31
CA ALA A 268 -1.10 -44.74 -61.72
C ALA A 268 -0.09 -45.82 -62.15
N CYS A 269 -0.04 -46.96 -61.45
CA CYS A 269 0.82 -48.09 -61.83
C CYS A 269 0.41 -48.72 -63.17
N LEU A 270 -0.90 -48.94 -63.39
CA LEU A 270 -1.40 -49.45 -64.66
C LEU A 270 -1.09 -48.50 -65.82
N MET A 271 -1.28 -47.19 -65.64
CA MET A 271 -0.96 -46.19 -66.66
C MET A 271 0.54 -46.18 -67.02
N SER A 272 1.42 -46.32 -66.03
CA SER A 272 2.88 -46.40 -66.26
C SER A 272 3.30 -47.67 -67.04
N ASN A 273 2.57 -48.79 -66.91
CA ASN A 273 2.83 -50.01 -67.67
C ASN A 273 2.35 -49.92 -69.13
N PHE A 274 1.43 -49.01 -69.45
CA PHE A 274 0.99 -48.76 -70.82
C PHE A 274 1.93 -47.81 -71.58
N GLU A 275 2.65 -46.92 -70.89
CA GLU A 275 3.64 -46.03 -71.51
C GLU A 275 4.96 -46.74 -71.89
N GLY A 276 5.20 -47.97 -71.41
CA GLY A 276 6.37 -48.79 -71.77
C GLY A 276 6.24 -49.57 -73.10
N GLY A 277 5.07 -49.56 -73.73
CA GLY A 277 4.82 -50.24 -75.01
C GLY A 277 5.17 -49.38 -76.22
N GLN A 278 6.42 -48.96 -76.36
CA GLN A 278 6.89 -48.32 -77.59
C GLN A 278 7.02 -49.36 -78.71
N VAL A 279 5.97 -49.49 -79.52
CA VAL A 279 6.02 -50.17 -80.81
C VAL A 279 6.73 -49.25 -81.81
N HIS A 280 8.02 -49.48 -82.05
CA HIS A 280 8.66 -49.11 -83.32
C HIS A 280 8.28 -50.16 -84.36
N PRO A 281 7.75 -49.76 -85.54
CA PRO A 281 8.55 -49.89 -86.76
C PRO A 281 8.23 -48.77 -87.77
N SER A 282 9.25 -48.11 -88.34
CA SER A 282 9.97 -48.49 -89.57
C SER A 282 9.34 -47.90 -90.83
N SER A 283 10.21 -47.18 -91.53
CA SER A 283 10.16 -46.67 -92.89
C SER A 283 9.32 -47.50 -93.86
N LEU A 284 8.36 -46.85 -94.53
CA LEU A 284 7.83 -47.28 -95.82
C LEU A 284 7.65 -46.05 -96.70
N THR A 285 8.58 -45.91 -97.63
CA THR A 285 8.47 -45.16 -98.88
C THR A 285 7.43 -45.81 -99.79
N PHE A 286 6.57 -45.02 -100.44
CA PHE A 286 6.13 -45.29 -101.81
C PHE A 286 5.67 -43.98 -102.47
N GLU A 287 5.86 -43.95 -103.79
CA GLU A 287 5.85 -42.81 -104.74
C GLU A 287 4.64 -41.86 -104.72
#